data_AF-A0A645BRG5-F1
#
_entry.id   AF-A0A645BRG5-F1
#
_cell.length_a   1.000
_cell.length_b   1.000
_cell.length_c   1.000
_cell.angle_alpha   90.00
_cell.angle_beta   90.00
_cell.angle_gamma   90.00
#
_symmetry.space_group_name_H-M   'P 1'
#
loop_
_entity.id
_entity.type
_entity.pdbx_description
1 polymer ?
#
loop_
_entity_poly.entity_id
_entity_poly.type
_entity_poly.pdbx_seq_one_letter_code
_entity_poly.pdbx_strand_id
1 'polypeptide(L)'
;MRIEDFYFGNIAIWGLAAVPVAGAYIVLNNPQLVKSVSPLIATIFTPLVLVMLLVYLAAIVWTGKDPYNDREFLLIFNLLLVGVMALILFSVAEAKARANTLLLFLLSVVTIIVNAVALSAIVFRISEWGITPNRMAVLGSNLLVLTNLLLVTYRLFLAIKKQDQLPGAHLAIARFMPFYDIWTGIVTFLFPLIFGD
;
A
#
# COMPACT_ATOMS: atom_id res chain seq x y z
N MET A 1 14.54 -33.05 -4.34
CA MET A 1 13.68 -31.86 -4.53
C MET A 1 14.06 -30.85 -3.48
N ARG A 2 14.23 -29.57 -3.84
CA ARG A 2 14.51 -28.53 -2.85
C ARG A 2 13.25 -28.33 -2.01
N ILE A 3 13.42 -28.09 -0.70
CA ILE A 3 12.29 -27.85 0.23
C ILE A 3 11.43 -26.68 -0.28
N GLU A 4 12.05 -25.71 -0.94
CA GLU A 4 11.44 -24.57 -1.61
C GLU A 4 10.39 -24.98 -2.66
N ASP A 5 10.74 -25.90 -3.58
CA ASP A 5 9.84 -26.33 -4.66
C ASP A 5 8.64 -27.10 -4.10
N PHE A 6 8.87 -27.95 -3.10
CA PHE A 6 7.81 -28.68 -2.42
C PHE A 6 6.86 -27.73 -1.67
N TYR A 7 7.42 -26.75 -0.95
CA TYR A 7 6.64 -25.76 -0.20
C TYR A 7 5.82 -24.85 -1.12
N PHE A 8 6.40 -24.31 -2.18
CA PHE A 8 5.66 -23.46 -3.13
C PHE A 8 4.58 -24.24 -3.87
N GLY A 9 4.89 -25.43 -4.37
CA GLY A 9 3.94 -26.24 -5.14
C GLY A 9 2.76 -26.77 -4.33
N ASN A 10 2.95 -27.08 -3.05
CA ASN A 10 1.94 -27.77 -2.25
C ASN A 10 1.32 -26.94 -1.12
N ILE A 11 2.03 -25.95 -0.58
CA ILE A 11 1.58 -25.21 0.62
C ILE A 11 1.31 -23.76 0.29
N ALA A 12 2.22 -23.07 -0.39
CA ALA A 12 2.11 -21.62 -0.61
C ALA A 12 0.94 -21.23 -1.52
N ILE A 13 0.78 -21.92 -2.67
CA ILE A 13 -0.28 -21.62 -3.65
C ILE A 13 -1.67 -21.88 -3.03
N TRP A 14 -1.84 -23.04 -2.40
CA TRP A 14 -3.09 -23.41 -1.73
C TRP A 14 -3.39 -22.52 -0.53
N GLY A 15 -2.37 -22.18 0.25
CA GLY A 15 -2.48 -21.25 1.37
C GLY A 15 -2.98 -19.88 0.93
N LEU A 16 -2.35 -19.28 -0.09
CA LEU A 16 -2.76 -18.00 -0.67
C LEU A 16 -4.22 -18.02 -1.18
N ALA A 17 -4.61 -19.07 -1.89
CA ALA A 17 -5.98 -19.24 -2.38
C ALA A 17 -7.01 -19.40 -1.23
N ALA A 18 -6.59 -19.99 -0.11
CA ALA A 18 -7.45 -20.19 1.07
C ALA A 18 -7.60 -18.92 1.92
N VAL A 19 -6.69 -17.94 1.83
CA VAL A 19 -6.71 -16.72 2.67
C VAL A 19 -8.05 -15.99 2.62
N PRO A 20 -8.66 -15.69 1.45
CA PRO A 20 -9.96 -14.99 1.41
C PRO A 20 -11.09 -15.79 2.07
N VAL A 21 -11.10 -17.11 1.87
CA VAL A 21 -12.11 -18.01 2.44
C VAL A 21 -11.98 -18.08 3.96
N ALA A 22 -10.75 -18.28 4.46
CA ALA A 22 -10.46 -18.29 5.89
C ALA A 22 -10.77 -16.92 6.53
N GLY A 23 -10.40 -15.83 5.85
CA GLY A 23 -10.73 -14.47 6.28
C GLY A 23 -12.24 -14.25 6.40
N ALA A 24 -13.01 -14.66 5.38
CA ALA A 24 -14.47 -14.59 5.42
C ALA A 24 -15.04 -15.41 6.59
N TYR A 25 -14.54 -16.63 6.80
CA TYR A 25 -14.97 -17.47 7.93
C TYR A 25 -14.73 -16.81 9.29
N ILE A 26 -13.55 -16.21 9.51
CA ILE A 26 -13.21 -15.50 10.76
C ILE A 26 -14.13 -14.28 10.96
N VAL A 27 -14.37 -13.50 9.90
CA VAL A 27 -15.26 -12.33 9.95
C VAL A 27 -16.70 -12.74 10.31
N LEU A 28 -17.19 -13.85 9.74
CA LEU A 28 -18.55 -14.33 9.95
C LEU A 28 -18.76 -14.94 11.35
N ASN A 29 -17.81 -15.75 11.83
CA ASN A 29 -17.94 -16.41 13.14
C ASN A 29 -17.54 -15.50 14.32
N ASN A 30 -16.56 -14.61 14.12
CA ASN A 30 -16.01 -13.79 15.19
C ASN A 30 -15.82 -12.32 14.74
N PRO A 31 -16.91 -11.60 14.40
CA PRO A 31 -16.83 -10.23 13.90
C PRO A 31 -16.19 -9.25 14.90
N GLN A 32 -16.28 -9.53 16.20
CA GLN A 32 -15.65 -8.70 17.24
C GLN A 32 -14.12 -8.78 17.18
N LEU A 33 -13.54 -9.95 16.86
CA LEU A 33 -12.08 -10.09 16.75
C LEU A 33 -11.54 -9.18 15.65
N VAL A 34 -12.15 -9.20 14.46
CA VAL A 34 -11.67 -8.38 13.33
C VAL A 34 -11.87 -6.89 13.60
N LYS A 35 -12.99 -6.51 14.22
CA LYS A 35 -13.28 -5.11 14.57
C LYS A 35 -12.30 -4.51 15.58
N SER A 36 -11.66 -5.33 16.41
CA SER A 36 -10.76 -4.84 17.46
C SER A 36 -9.28 -5.13 17.19
N VAL A 37 -8.96 -6.32 16.65
CA VAL A 37 -7.56 -6.76 16.47
C VAL A 37 -6.90 -6.04 15.29
N SER A 38 -7.57 -5.94 14.13
CA SER A 38 -6.97 -5.31 12.94
C SER A 38 -6.64 -3.82 13.17
N PRO A 39 -7.55 -3.00 13.74
CA PRO A 39 -7.22 -1.62 14.09
C PRO A 39 -6.14 -1.48 15.18
N LEU A 40 -6.11 -2.39 16.16
CA LEU A 40 -5.09 -2.37 17.22
C LEU A 40 -3.68 -2.61 16.65
N ILE A 41 -3.52 -3.66 15.84
CA ILE A 41 -2.24 -3.94 15.16
C ILE A 41 -1.83 -2.73 14.33
N ALA A 42 -2.75 -2.19 13.53
CA ALA A 42 -2.46 -1.05 12.68
C ALA A 42 -1.99 0.16 13.51
N THR A 43 -2.65 0.45 14.64
CA THR A 43 -2.29 1.56 15.52
C THR A 43 -0.89 1.40 16.13
N ILE A 44 -0.48 0.17 16.48
CA ILE A 44 0.87 -0.12 17.00
C ILE A 44 1.92 0.05 15.91
N PHE A 45 1.64 -0.43 14.70
CA PHE A 45 2.60 -0.40 13.59
C PHE A 45 2.70 0.98 12.92
N THR A 46 1.66 1.81 12.98
CA THR A 46 1.66 3.15 12.35
C THR A 46 2.84 4.04 12.76
N PRO A 47 3.16 4.26 14.06
CA PRO A 47 4.33 5.05 14.46
C PRO A 47 5.64 4.40 14.02
N LEU A 48 5.75 3.07 14.12
CA LEU A 48 6.94 2.32 13.72
C LEU A 48 7.23 2.51 12.23
N VAL A 49 6.20 2.38 11.40
CA VAL A 49 6.32 2.53 9.94
C VAL A 49 6.60 3.98 9.57
N LEU A 50 6.04 4.96 10.26
CA LEU A 50 6.40 6.37 10.06
C LEU A 50 7.89 6.60 10.31
N VAL A 51 8.43 6.11 11.43
CA VAL A 51 9.87 6.22 11.74
C VAL A 51 10.71 5.50 10.68
N MET A 52 10.32 4.29 10.28
CA MET A 52 11.01 3.52 9.25
C MET A 52 11.07 4.30 7.92
N LEU A 53 9.97 4.92 7.50
CA LEU A 53 9.92 5.71 6.28
C LEU A 53 10.76 6.99 6.36
N LEU A 54 10.79 7.65 7.52
CA LEU A 54 11.65 8.82 7.75
C LEU A 54 13.13 8.45 7.69
N VAL A 55 13.52 7.36 8.35
CA VAL A 55 14.90 6.84 8.32
C VAL A 55 15.28 6.46 6.89
N TYR A 56 14.36 5.82 6.16
CA TYR A 56 14.55 5.48 4.77
C TYR A 56 14.80 6.72 3.88
N LEU A 57 13.95 7.75 3.98
CA LEU A 57 14.14 8.99 3.22
C LEU A 57 15.46 9.67 3.57
N ALA A 58 15.82 9.72 4.86
CA ALA A 58 17.10 10.27 5.29
C ALA A 58 18.29 9.48 4.74
N ALA A 59 18.19 8.14 4.70
CA ALA A 59 19.23 7.27 4.14
C ALA A 59 19.44 7.51 2.64
N ILE A 60 18.38 7.73 1.86
CA ILE A 60 18.51 8.08 0.44
C ILE A 60 19.29 9.38 0.28
N VAL A 61 18.88 10.43 1.00
CA VAL A 61 19.52 11.76 0.91
C VAL A 61 20.99 11.69 1.30
N TRP A 62 21.33 10.91 2.33
CA TRP A 62 22.70 10.82 2.83
C TRP A 62 23.60 9.94 1.95
N THR A 63 23.11 8.78 1.52
CA THR A 63 23.93 7.84 0.74
C THR A 63 24.12 8.30 -0.70
N GLY A 64 23.22 9.13 -1.23
CA GLY A 64 23.23 9.55 -2.64
C GLY A 64 23.14 8.38 -3.62
N LYS A 65 22.89 7.16 -3.12
CA LYS A 65 22.75 5.96 -3.94
C LYS A 65 21.39 5.99 -4.59
N ASP A 66 21.39 5.89 -5.91
CA ASP A 66 20.17 5.86 -6.70
C ASP A 66 19.35 4.61 -6.36
N PRO A 67 18.16 4.77 -5.72
CA PRO A 67 17.23 3.66 -5.52
C PRO A 67 16.67 3.13 -6.84
N TYR A 68 16.93 3.87 -7.92
CA TYR A 68 16.46 3.69 -9.28
C TYR A 68 16.93 2.38 -9.92
N ASN A 69 17.98 1.71 -9.45
CA ASN A 69 18.55 0.55 -10.16
C ASN A 69 18.24 -0.82 -9.55
N ASP A 70 17.77 -0.89 -8.30
CA ASP A 70 17.47 -2.17 -7.65
C ASP A 70 16.01 -2.61 -7.90
N ARG A 71 15.82 -3.75 -8.56
CA ARG A 71 14.49 -4.28 -8.90
C ARG A 71 13.76 -4.83 -7.67
N GLU A 72 14.50 -5.45 -6.77
CA GLU A 72 13.96 -6.04 -5.55
C GLU A 72 13.44 -4.94 -4.62
N PHE A 73 14.19 -3.84 -4.59
CA PHE A 73 13.80 -2.62 -3.90
C PHE A 73 12.44 -2.09 -4.36
N LEU A 74 12.22 -1.88 -5.67
CA LEU A 74 10.93 -1.35 -6.15
C LEU A 74 9.75 -2.28 -5.81
N LEU A 75 9.96 -3.60 -5.81
CA LEU A 75 8.92 -4.57 -5.47
C LEU A 75 8.55 -4.47 -3.98
N ILE A 76 9.56 -4.47 -3.09
CA ILE A 76 9.36 -4.29 -1.65
C ILE A 76 8.68 -2.94 -1.36
N PHE A 77 9.06 -1.87 -2.05
CA PHE A 77 8.43 -0.55 -1.90
C PHE A 77 6.95 -0.55 -2.28
N ASN A 78 6.59 -1.18 -3.40
CA ASN A 78 5.19 -1.28 -3.79
C ASN A 78 4.37 -2.07 -2.77
N LEU A 79 4.91 -3.17 -2.26
CA LEU A 79 4.26 -3.95 -1.21
C LEU A 79 4.10 -3.13 0.08
N LEU A 80 5.14 -2.37 0.45
CA LEU A 80 5.09 -1.45 1.57
C LEU A 80 3.99 -0.40 1.41
N LEU A 81 3.85 0.20 0.23
CA LEU A 81 2.82 1.22 -0.03
C LEU A 81 1.40 0.68 0.14
N VAL A 82 1.15 -0.55 -0.33
CA VAL A 82 -0.12 -1.25 -0.07
C VAL A 82 -0.31 -1.50 1.43
N GLY A 83 0.75 -1.94 2.12
CA GLY A 83 0.75 -2.12 3.57
C GLY A 83 0.43 -0.83 4.33
N VAL A 84 1.01 0.30 3.95
CA VAL A 84 0.74 1.61 4.56
C VAL A 84 -0.70 2.04 4.32
N MET A 85 -1.25 1.83 3.12
CA MET A 85 -2.66 2.13 2.85
C MET A 85 -3.59 1.32 3.76
N ALA A 86 -3.29 0.02 3.94
CA ALA A 86 -4.02 -0.82 4.88
C ALA A 86 -3.89 -0.34 6.34
N LEU A 87 -2.68 0.05 6.76
CA LEU A 87 -2.44 0.62 8.09
C LEU A 87 -3.26 1.87 8.33
N ILE A 88 -3.32 2.79 7.36
CA ILE A 88 -4.14 4.00 7.46
C ILE A 88 -5.62 3.62 7.55
N LEU A 89 -6.11 2.74 6.66
CA LEU A 89 -7.50 2.29 6.66
C LEU A 89 -7.96 1.76 8.02
N PHE A 90 -7.16 0.89 8.63
CA PHE A 90 -7.48 0.26 9.92
C PHE A 90 -7.25 1.19 11.10
N SER A 91 -6.20 2.02 11.09
CA SER A 91 -5.89 2.92 12.20
C SER A 91 -6.87 4.10 12.32
N VAL A 92 -7.49 4.51 11.21
CA VAL A 92 -8.55 5.54 11.24
C VAL A 92 -9.73 5.10 12.11
N ALA A 93 -10.01 3.80 12.24
CA ALA A 93 -11.11 3.29 13.07
C ALA A 93 -10.88 3.48 14.59
N GLU A 94 -9.63 3.49 15.05
CA GLU A 94 -9.26 3.67 16.47
C GLU A 94 -8.71 5.07 16.79
N ALA A 95 -8.64 5.96 15.80
CA ALA A 95 -8.12 7.32 15.97
C ALA A 95 -9.11 8.23 16.75
N LYS A 96 -9.09 8.11 18.08
CA LYS A 96 -9.96 8.87 19.00
C LYS A 96 -9.38 10.19 19.48
N ALA A 97 -8.05 10.35 19.43
CA ALA A 97 -7.40 11.60 19.82
C ALA A 97 -6.82 12.33 18.60
N ARG A 98 -6.74 13.66 18.72
CA ARG A 98 -6.14 14.52 17.68
C ARG A 98 -4.69 14.13 17.36
N ALA A 99 -3.96 13.61 18.35
CA ALA A 99 -2.60 13.10 18.17
C ALA A 99 -2.55 11.92 17.19
N ASN A 100 -3.49 10.97 17.27
CA ASN A 100 -3.58 9.84 16.33
C ASN A 100 -3.84 10.33 14.91
N THR A 101 -4.77 11.28 14.73
CA THR A 101 -5.05 11.88 13.42
C THR A 101 -3.85 12.60 12.84
N LEU A 102 -3.10 13.33 13.68
CA LEU A 102 -1.86 13.99 13.27
C LEU A 102 -0.81 12.96 12.85
N LEU A 103 -0.68 11.86 13.57
CA LEU A 103 0.26 10.78 13.25
C LEU A 103 -0.08 10.13 11.91
N LEU A 104 -1.36 9.84 11.66
CA LEU A 104 -1.84 9.32 10.38
C LEU A 104 -1.63 10.29 9.23
N PHE A 105 -1.84 11.59 9.48
CA PHE A 105 -1.55 12.63 8.50
C PHE A 105 -0.05 12.67 8.16
N LEU A 106 0.83 12.68 9.16
CA LEU A 106 2.28 12.65 8.95
C LEU A 106 2.72 11.39 8.19
N LEU A 107 2.20 10.22 8.57
CA LEU A 107 2.42 8.98 7.83
C LEU A 107 2.01 9.12 6.36
N SER A 108 0.82 9.68 6.10
CA SER A 108 0.31 9.83 4.74
C SER A 108 1.16 10.79 3.91
N VAL A 109 1.59 11.92 4.49
CA VAL A 109 2.48 12.89 3.84
C VAL A 109 3.83 12.26 3.50
N VAL A 110 4.46 11.57 4.45
CA VAL A 110 5.74 10.88 4.22
C VAL A 110 5.58 9.81 3.14
N THR A 111 4.45 9.09 3.15
CA THR A 111 4.15 8.05 2.15
C THR A 111 3.95 8.64 0.76
N ILE A 112 3.35 9.83 0.63
CA ILE A 112 3.26 10.55 -0.64
C ILE A 112 4.66 10.85 -1.20
N ILE A 113 5.57 11.34 -0.34
CA ILE A 113 6.96 11.63 -0.75
C ILE A 113 7.64 10.35 -1.24
N VAL A 114 7.53 9.26 -0.47
CA VAL A 114 8.10 7.96 -0.83
C VAL A 114 7.50 7.44 -2.15
N ASN A 115 6.18 7.58 -2.35
CA ASN A 115 5.51 7.18 -3.58
C ASN A 115 5.98 8.03 -4.77
N ALA A 116 6.19 9.34 -4.59
CA ALA A 116 6.74 10.21 -5.63
C ALA A 116 8.17 9.79 -6.03
N VAL A 117 9.00 9.35 -5.09
CA VAL A 117 10.32 8.76 -5.38
C VAL A 117 10.16 7.46 -6.19
N ALA A 118 9.23 6.58 -5.80
CA ALA A 118 8.97 5.34 -6.54
C ALA A 118 8.44 5.60 -7.96
N LEU A 119 7.57 6.59 -8.15
CA LEU A 119 7.09 7.03 -9.45
C LEU A 119 8.21 7.59 -10.32
N SER A 120 9.05 8.45 -9.75
CA SER A 120 10.23 8.97 -10.45
C SER A 120 11.14 7.83 -10.90
N ALA A 121 11.31 6.81 -10.05
CA ALA A 121 12.13 5.65 -10.36
C ALA A 121 11.60 4.80 -11.52
N ILE A 122 10.30 4.55 -11.56
CA ILE A 122 9.73 3.76 -12.66
C ILE A 122 9.68 4.55 -13.97
N VAL A 123 9.42 5.86 -13.91
CA VAL A 123 9.43 6.74 -15.08
C VAL A 123 10.83 6.81 -15.69
N PHE A 124 11.87 6.98 -14.88
CA PHE A 124 13.26 6.97 -15.33
C PHE A 124 13.61 5.64 -16.02
N ARG A 125 13.26 4.52 -15.41
CA ARG A 125 13.47 3.18 -16.01
C ARG A 125 12.74 3.01 -17.34
N ILE A 126 11.51 3.51 -17.47
CA ILE A 126 10.75 3.43 -18.72
C ILE A 126 11.42 4.29 -19.79
N SER A 127 11.92 5.48 -19.43
CA SER A 127 12.62 6.37 -20.36
C SER A 127 13.93 5.78 -20.87
N GLU A 128 14.71 5.12 -20.01
CA GLU A 128 16.01 4.56 -20.38
C GLU A 128 15.91 3.19 -21.06
N TRP A 129 15.04 2.32 -20.56
CA TRP A 129 15.01 0.89 -20.92
C TRP A 129 13.73 0.47 -21.64
N GLY A 130 12.87 1.43 -21.99
CA GLY A 130 11.61 1.22 -22.68
C GLY A 130 10.46 0.70 -21.81
N ILE A 131 9.31 0.52 -22.45
CA ILE A 131 8.07 0.04 -21.83
C ILE A 131 8.11 -1.48 -21.71
N THR A 132 7.76 -2.01 -20.53
CA THR A 132 7.51 -3.44 -20.32
C THR A 132 6.22 -3.63 -19.52
N PRO A 133 5.56 -4.82 -19.59
CA PRO A 133 4.30 -5.06 -18.89
C PRO A 133 4.41 -4.78 -17.39
N ASN A 134 5.47 -5.29 -16.76
CA ASN A 134 5.72 -5.08 -15.34
C ASN A 134 5.92 -3.60 -15.00
N ARG A 135 6.67 -2.85 -15.81
CA ARG A 135 6.90 -1.42 -15.55
C ARG A 135 5.62 -0.60 -15.67
N MET A 136 4.76 -0.93 -16.65
CA MET A 136 3.46 -0.29 -16.79
C MET A 136 2.52 -0.61 -15.64
N ALA A 137 2.52 -1.87 -15.16
CA ALA A 137 1.70 -2.31 -14.04
C ALA A 137 2.06 -1.52 -12.77
N VAL A 138 3.36 -1.41 -12.50
CA VAL A 138 3.91 -0.66 -11.35
C VAL A 138 3.64 0.84 -11.49
N LEU A 139 3.77 1.42 -12.68
CA LEU A 139 3.49 2.84 -12.89
C LEU A 139 2.02 3.17 -12.59
N GLY A 140 1.07 2.39 -13.14
CA GLY A 140 -0.34 2.63 -12.89
C GLY A 140 -0.76 2.36 -11.44
N SER A 141 -0.22 1.31 -10.80
CA SER A 141 -0.51 1.05 -9.38
C SER A 141 -0.03 2.19 -8.49
N ASN A 142 1.18 2.73 -8.74
CA ASN A 142 1.69 3.87 -7.99
C ASN A 142 0.86 5.14 -8.21
N LEU A 143 0.41 5.41 -9.44
CA LEU A 143 -0.47 6.55 -9.71
C LEU A 143 -1.82 6.45 -8.98
N LEU A 144 -2.40 5.25 -8.91
CA LEU A 144 -3.63 5.01 -8.15
C LEU A 144 -3.40 5.19 -6.66
N VAL A 145 -2.32 4.62 -6.11
CA VAL A 145 -1.94 4.81 -4.70
C VAL A 145 -1.69 6.28 -4.39
N LEU A 146 -0.97 7.01 -5.24
CA LEU A 146 -0.72 8.44 -5.05
C LEU A 146 -2.02 9.24 -5.02
N THR A 147 -2.91 9.00 -5.98
CA THR A 147 -4.19 9.72 -6.06
C THR A 147 -5.06 9.46 -4.84
N ASN A 148 -5.15 8.19 -4.42
CA ASN A 148 -5.86 7.81 -3.20
C ASN A 148 -5.23 8.46 -1.96
N LEU A 149 -3.89 8.39 -1.81
CA LEU A 149 -3.17 9.03 -0.70
C LEU A 149 -3.40 10.53 -0.63
N LEU A 150 -3.44 11.24 -1.76
CA LEU A 150 -3.73 12.68 -1.79
C LEU A 150 -5.13 12.97 -1.24
N LEU A 151 -6.13 12.21 -1.66
CA LEU A 151 -7.50 12.35 -1.17
C LEU A 151 -7.60 12.05 0.33
N VAL A 152 -6.96 10.97 0.78
CA VAL A 152 -6.93 10.57 2.19
C VAL A 152 -6.21 11.61 3.05
N THR A 153 -5.04 12.07 2.60
CA THR A 153 -4.25 13.10 3.28
C THR A 153 -5.03 14.40 3.41
N TYR A 154 -5.76 14.81 2.37
CA TYR A 154 -6.64 15.97 2.42
C TYR A 154 -7.74 15.81 3.47
N ARG A 155 -8.38 14.64 3.54
CA ARG A 155 -9.41 14.35 4.57
C ARG A 155 -8.82 14.30 5.97
N LEU A 156 -7.64 13.72 6.15
CA LEU A 156 -6.92 13.71 7.43
C LEU A 156 -6.53 15.12 7.85
N PHE A 157 -6.11 15.98 6.93
CA PHE A 157 -5.84 17.38 7.20
C PHE A 157 -7.07 18.13 7.72
N LEU A 158 -8.24 17.91 7.09
CA LEU A 158 -9.50 18.44 7.59
C LEU A 158 -9.84 17.86 8.98
N ALA A 159 -9.59 16.57 9.19
CA ALA A 159 -9.82 15.88 10.45
C ALA A 159 -8.94 16.38 11.61
N ILE A 160 -7.75 16.93 11.32
CA ILE A 160 -6.91 17.60 12.33
C ILE A 160 -7.62 18.85 12.88
N LYS A 161 -8.38 19.57 12.04
CA LYS A 161 -9.10 20.79 12.44
C LYS A 161 -10.46 20.46 13.06
N LYS A 162 -11.20 19.53 12.46
CA LYS A 162 -12.52 19.09 12.92
C LYS A 162 -12.60 17.56 12.89
N GLN A 163 -12.61 16.95 14.07
CA GLN A 163 -12.46 15.50 14.21
C GLN A 163 -13.64 14.70 13.64
N ASP A 164 -14.81 15.34 13.49
CA ASP A 164 -15.99 14.80 12.80
C ASP A 164 -15.74 14.44 11.32
N GLN A 165 -14.68 14.99 10.71
CA GLN A 165 -14.31 14.70 9.32
C GLN A 165 -13.49 13.41 9.15
N LEU A 166 -13.05 12.78 10.25
CA LEU A 166 -12.21 11.59 10.22
C LEU A 166 -12.83 10.39 9.44
N PRO A 167 -14.15 10.11 9.54
CA PRO A 167 -14.79 9.09 8.71
C PRO A 167 -14.65 9.34 7.20
N GLY A 168 -14.45 10.61 6.79
CA GLY A 168 -14.22 10.96 5.40
C GLY A 168 -12.91 10.41 4.83
N ALA A 169 -11.89 10.20 5.65
CA ALA A 169 -10.63 9.58 5.23
C ALA A 169 -10.81 8.08 4.96
N HIS A 170 -11.52 7.37 5.85
CA HIS A 170 -11.88 5.97 5.65
C HIS A 170 -12.73 5.78 4.38
N LEU A 171 -13.73 6.63 4.19
CA LEU A 171 -14.61 6.57 3.02
C LEU A 171 -13.85 6.86 1.70
N ALA A 172 -12.84 7.73 1.74
CA ALA A 172 -12.00 8.01 0.57
C ALA A 172 -11.26 6.74 0.11
N ILE A 173 -10.65 5.99 1.03
CA ILE A 173 -9.97 4.73 0.73
C ILE A 173 -10.96 3.71 0.16
N ALA A 174 -12.09 3.50 0.86
CA ALA A 174 -13.09 2.51 0.47
C ALA A 174 -13.69 2.81 -0.91
N ARG A 175 -13.96 4.09 -1.23
CA ARG A 175 -14.47 4.50 -2.54
C ARG A 175 -13.44 4.34 -3.66
N PHE A 176 -12.15 4.28 -3.33
CA PHE A 176 -11.08 4.05 -4.30
C PHE A 176 -10.87 2.56 -4.65
N MET A 177 -11.38 1.62 -3.84
CA MET A 177 -11.23 0.17 -4.06
C MET A 177 -11.63 -0.30 -5.47
N PRO A 178 -12.77 0.11 -6.05
CA PRO A 178 -13.14 -0.30 -7.40
C PRO A 178 -12.13 0.09 -8.47
N PHE A 179 -11.40 1.20 -8.30
CA PHE A 179 -10.36 1.60 -9.26
C PHE A 179 -9.15 0.67 -9.21
N TYR A 180 -8.79 0.16 -8.04
CA TYR A 180 -7.76 -0.87 -7.91
C TYR A 180 -8.21 -2.19 -8.52
N ASP A 181 -9.47 -2.57 -8.37
CA ASP A 181 -10.03 -3.80 -8.97
C ASP A 181 -10.03 -3.72 -10.49
N ILE A 182 -10.48 -2.58 -11.04
CA ILE A 182 -10.46 -2.32 -12.50
C ILE A 182 -9.03 -2.37 -13.02
N TRP A 183 -8.08 -1.71 -12.35
CA TRP A 183 -6.68 -1.72 -12.78
C TRP A 183 -6.06 -3.11 -12.70
N THR A 184 -6.34 -3.86 -11.63
CA THR A 184 -5.92 -5.26 -11.51
C THR A 184 -6.48 -6.09 -12.65
N GLY A 185 -7.76 -5.95 -12.98
CA GLY A 185 -8.38 -6.61 -14.14
C GLY A 185 -7.68 -6.25 -15.45
N ILE A 186 -7.34 -4.98 -15.66
CA ILE A 186 -6.58 -4.53 -16.84
C ILE A 186 -5.21 -5.24 -16.89
N VAL A 187 -4.44 -5.23 -15.80
CA VAL A 187 -3.11 -5.86 -15.75
C VAL A 187 -3.21 -7.37 -15.95
N THR A 188 -4.22 -8.04 -15.38
CA THR A 188 -4.35 -9.50 -15.47
C THR A 188 -4.86 -9.97 -16.83
N PHE A 189 -5.82 -9.26 -17.45
CA PHE A 189 -6.46 -9.73 -18.67
C PHE A 189 -5.97 -9.01 -19.94
N LEU A 190 -5.75 -7.69 -19.89
CA LEU A 190 -5.35 -6.91 -21.07
C LEU A 190 -3.85 -6.95 -21.33
N PHE A 191 -3.00 -6.94 -20.29
CA PHE A 191 -1.55 -6.92 -20.53
C PHE A 191 -1.04 -8.18 -21.23
N PRO A 192 -1.49 -9.42 -20.88
CA PRO A 192 -1.12 -10.60 -21.66
C PRO A 192 -1.55 -10.52 -23.13
N LEU A 193 -2.64 -9.83 -23.46
CA LEU A 193 -3.08 -9.66 -24.85
C LEU A 193 -2.27 -8.61 -25.61
N ILE A 194 -1.82 -7.56 -24.92
CA ILE A 194 -1.09 -6.42 -25.52
C ILE A 194 0.40 -6.74 -25.67
N PHE A 195 0.95 -7.54 -24.77
CA PHE A 195 2.38 -7.82 -24.69
C PHE A 195 2.73 -9.31 -24.81
N GLY A 196 1.75 -10.19 -25.02
CA GLY A 196 1.93 -11.65 -25.11
C GLY A 196 2.25 -12.14 -26.51
N ASP A 197 3.22 -11.49 -27.16
CA ASP A 197 3.98 -12.05 -28.29
C ASP A 197 5.34 -12.56 -27.79
#